data_AF-A0A2S2Q5A1-F1
#
_entry.id   AF-A0A2S2Q5A1-F1
#
_cell.length_a   1.000
_cell.length_b   1.000
_cell.length_c   1.000
_cell.angle_alpha   90.00
_cell.angle_beta   90.00
_cell.angle_gamma   90.00
#
_symmetry.space_group_name_H-M   'P 1'
#
loop_
_entity.id
_entity.type
_entity.pdbx_description
1 polymer ?
#
loop_
_entity_poly.entity_id
_entity_poly.type
_entity_poly.pdbx_seq_one_letter_code
_entity_poly.pdbx_strand_id
1 'polypeptide(L)'
;IVSNSLSSLLSLSSDFFNSSPSPISIRIRQLLYELSFSDVIVEFFWVPGHSGIKGNEIADSIAKSTSSFCCHPTLIPWTDFFPLLKSHISNLWHNQWNNLAPNYAPWYKNISPSIPSHPWFHNLKLNRNMITSFSRLRFGHTLLPSHSYKLSLNDSPLCMLHAHDPMICDISHILYHCPLLVPQRNSLFALIHSFNVPLDTQSILSSPIIPIITSLIFFFN
;
A
#
# COMPACT_ATOMS: atom_id res chain seq x y z
N ILE A 1 -15.65 -30.38 -24.02
CA ILE A 1 -14.35 -30.06 -23.36
C ILE A 1 -14.60 -29.92 -21.85
N VAL A 2 -13.82 -30.62 -21.04
CA VAL A 2 -13.92 -30.57 -19.57
C VAL A 2 -12.69 -29.84 -19.03
N SER A 3 -12.86 -28.89 -18.10
CA SER A 3 -11.77 -28.09 -17.53
C SER A 3 -11.97 -27.85 -16.03
N ASN A 4 -10.88 -27.88 -15.26
CA ASN A 4 -10.87 -27.48 -13.85
C ASN A 4 -10.67 -25.97 -13.63
N SER A 5 -10.29 -25.23 -14.68
CA SER A 5 -10.07 -23.78 -14.60
C SER A 5 -11.37 -23.03 -14.83
N LEU A 6 -12.10 -22.75 -13.75
CA LEU A 6 -13.33 -21.95 -13.80
C LEU A 6 -13.07 -20.56 -14.41
N SER A 7 -11.94 -19.95 -14.07
CA SER A 7 -11.55 -18.63 -14.60
C SER A 7 -11.36 -18.64 -16.12
N SER A 8 -10.77 -19.71 -16.68
CA SER A 8 -10.62 -19.86 -18.13
C SER A 8 -11.98 -20.01 -18.82
N LEU A 9 -12.90 -20.77 -18.24
CA LEU A 9 -14.25 -20.94 -18.79
C LEU A 9 -15.05 -19.63 -18.76
N LEU A 10 -15.01 -18.91 -17.62
CA LEU A 10 -15.65 -17.61 -17.48
C LEU A 10 -15.06 -16.57 -18.45
N SER A 11 -13.74 -16.62 -18.69
CA SER A 11 -13.08 -15.76 -19.69
C SER A 11 -13.53 -16.06 -21.12
N LEU A 12 -13.91 -17.31 -21.43
CA LEU A 12 -14.45 -17.68 -22.74
C LEU A 12 -15.93 -17.32 -22.90
N SER A 13 -16.68 -17.22 -21.80
CA SER A 13 -18.09 -16.80 -21.82
C SER A 13 -18.28 -15.29 -21.65
N SER A 14 -17.25 -14.52 -21.28
CA SER A 14 -17.37 -13.09 -21.01
C SER A 14 -17.67 -12.25 -22.26
N ASP A 15 -18.32 -11.10 -22.07
CA ASP A 15 -18.55 -10.15 -23.16
C ASP A 15 -17.25 -9.46 -23.60
N PHE A 16 -17.02 -9.40 -24.92
CA PHE A 16 -15.83 -8.80 -25.52
C PHE A 16 -15.71 -7.29 -25.23
N PHE A 17 -16.83 -6.58 -25.10
CA PHE A 17 -16.84 -5.13 -24.87
C PHE A 17 -16.61 -4.74 -23.40
N ASN A 18 -16.93 -5.64 -22.47
CA ASN A 18 -16.81 -5.40 -21.03
C ASN A 18 -15.57 -6.05 -20.40
N SER A 19 -14.81 -6.84 -21.17
CA SER A 19 -13.59 -7.50 -20.71
C SER A 19 -12.46 -7.27 -21.70
N SER A 20 -11.21 -7.22 -21.24
CA SER A 20 -10.02 -7.23 -22.09
C SER A 20 -9.52 -8.68 -22.22
N PRO A 21 -10.05 -9.48 -23.17
CA PRO A 21 -9.72 -10.90 -23.25
C PRO A 21 -8.24 -11.13 -23.58
N SER A 22 -7.68 -12.20 -23.03
CA SER A 22 -6.32 -12.61 -23.37
C SER A 22 -6.22 -12.94 -24.87
N PRO A 23 -5.06 -12.76 -25.52
CA PRO A 23 -4.86 -13.18 -26.91
C PRO A 23 -5.18 -14.67 -27.13
N ILE A 24 -4.94 -15.51 -26.11
CA ILE A 24 -5.28 -16.93 -26.10
C ILE A 24 -6.81 -17.13 -26.13
N SER A 25 -7.55 -16.40 -25.28
CA SER A 25 -9.02 -16.45 -25.24
C SER A 25 -9.61 -16.05 -26.60
N ILE A 26 -9.05 -15.01 -27.25
CA ILE A 26 -9.45 -14.60 -28.61
C ILE A 26 -9.21 -15.73 -29.61
N ARG A 27 -8.01 -16.35 -29.58
CA ARG A 27 -7.68 -17.45 -30.50
C ARG A 27 -8.59 -18.66 -30.31
N ILE A 28 -8.90 -19.03 -29.07
CA ILE A 28 -9.85 -20.12 -28.77
C ILE A 28 -11.23 -19.80 -29.33
N ARG A 29 -11.74 -18.58 -29.12
CA ARG A 29 -13.04 -18.17 -29.68
C ARG A 29 -13.06 -18.20 -31.20
N GLN A 30 -11.98 -17.78 -31.85
CA GLN A 30 -11.85 -17.87 -33.31
C GLN A 30 -11.93 -19.34 -33.77
N LEU A 31 -11.23 -20.26 -33.10
CA LEU A 31 -11.30 -21.69 -33.43
C LEU A 31 -12.71 -22.27 -33.21
N LEU A 32 -13.39 -21.87 -32.13
CA LEU A 32 -14.79 -22.27 -31.88
C LEU A 32 -15.73 -21.78 -32.98
N TYR A 33 -15.51 -20.55 -33.47
CA TYR A 33 -16.26 -19.99 -34.60
C TYR A 33 -15.96 -20.70 -35.92
N GLU A 34 -14.70 -21.07 -36.18
CA GLU A 34 -14.32 -21.87 -37.36
C GLU A 34 -14.99 -23.26 -37.33
N LEU A 35 -15.04 -23.91 -36.16
CA LEU A 35 -15.67 -25.21 -35.97
C LEU A 35 -17.20 -25.18 -36.18
N SER A 36 -17.86 -24.05 -35.89
CA SER A 36 -19.31 -23.95 -36.09
C SER A 36 -19.70 -23.99 -37.58
N PHE A 37 -18.82 -23.55 -38.48
CA PHE A 37 -19.02 -23.73 -39.93
C PHE A 37 -18.87 -25.18 -40.40
N SER A 38 -18.32 -26.05 -39.56
CA SER A 38 -18.15 -27.48 -39.84
C SER A 38 -19.20 -28.33 -39.12
N ASP A 39 -20.29 -27.71 -38.64
CA ASP A 39 -21.35 -28.34 -37.84
C ASP A 39 -20.84 -29.06 -36.57
N VAL A 40 -19.67 -28.65 -36.05
CA VAL A 40 -19.11 -29.19 -34.81
C VAL A 40 -19.58 -28.34 -33.63
N ILE A 41 -20.35 -28.95 -32.73
CA ILE A 41 -20.80 -28.34 -31.48
C ILE A 41 -19.78 -28.64 -30.38
N VAL A 42 -19.20 -27.59 -29.80
CA VAL A 42 -18.25 -27.70 -28.67
C VAL A 42 -18.89 -27.17 -27.39
N GLU A 43 -19.10 -28.07 -26.44
CA GLU A 43 -19.60 -27.72 -25.11
C GLU A 43 -18.48 -27.69 -24.07
N PHE A 44 -18.58 -26.81 -23.08
CA PHE A 44 -17.62 -26.68 -21.99
C PHE A 44 -18.25 -27.05 -20.65
N PHE A 45 -17.57 -27.90 -19.88
CA PHE A 45 -17.99 -28.31 -18.54
C PHE A 45 -16.89 -28.01 -17.52
N TRP A 46 -17.28 -27.41 -16.39
CA TRP A 46 -16.38 -27.23 -15.26
C TRP A 46 -16.40 -28.47 -14.37
N VAL A 47 -15.24 -28.87 -13.87
CA VAL A 47 -15.09 -29.90 -12.83
C VAL A 47 -14.14 -29.41 -11.73
N PRO A 48 -14.31 -29.86 -10.47
CA PRO A 48 -13.35 -29.51 -9.44
C PRO A 48 -11.99 -30.17 -9.70
N GLY A 49 -10.91 -29.39 -9.53
CA GLY A 49 -9.55 -29.91 -9.59
C GLY A 49 -9.24 -30.83 -8.40
N HIS A 50 -8.25 -31.72 -8.56
CA HIS A 50 -7.73 -32.58 -7.48
C HIS A 50 -8.81 -33.39 -6.72
N SER A 51 -9.86 -33.82 -7.42
CA SER A 51 -11.03 -34.47 -6.82
C SER A 51 -11.21 -35.94 -7.22
N GLY A 52 -10.17 -36.64 -7.67
CA GLY A 52 -10.27 -38.06 -8.07
C GLY A 52 -10.84 -38.29 -9.47
N ILE A 53 -11.14 -37.24 -10.24
CA ILE A 53 -11.69 -37.36 -11.60
C ILE A 53 -10.55 -37.75 -12.55
N LYS A 54 -10.45 -39.05 -12.85
CA LYS A 54 -9.36 -39.66 -13.63
C LYS A 54 -8.94 -38.86 -14.86
N GLY A 55 -9.89 -38.43 -15.70
CA GLY A 55 -9.59 -37.67 -16.92
C GLY A 55 -8.95 -36.30 -16.64
N ASN A 56 -9.45 -35.58 -15.63
CA ASN A 56 -8.89 -34.29 -15.23
C ASN A 56 -7.50 -34.45 -14.59
N GLU A 57 -7.31 -35.48 -13.76
CA GLU A 57 -6.02 -35.75 -13.12
C GLU A 57 -4.93 -36.11 -14.14
N ILE A 58 -5.28 -36.88 -15.18
CA ILE A 58 -4.38 -37.15 -16.30
C ILE A 58 -4.02 -35.85 -17.02
N ALA A 59 -5.00 -35.01 -17.35
CA ALA A 59 -4.76 -33.72 -18.01
C ALA A 59 -3.87 -32.79 -17.17
N ASP A 60 -4.13 -32.67 -15.87
CA ASP A 60 -3.31 -31.89 -14.93
C ASP A 60 -1.89 -32.45 -14.81
N SER A 61 -1.74 -33.78 -14.74
CA SER A 61 -0.43 -34.44 -14.68
C SER A 61 0.40 -34.16 -15.92
N ILE A 62 -0.23 -34.25 -17.11
CA ILE A 62 0.44 -33.94 -18.38
C ILE A 62 0.84 -32.47 -18.41
N ALA A 63 -0.09 -31.54 -18.11
CA ALA A 63 0.20 -30.11 -18.10
C ALA A 63 1.35 -29.75 -17.14
N LYS A 64 1.39 -30.36 -15.95
CA LYS A 64 2.49 -30.19 -14.98
C LYS A 64 3.81 -30.76 -15.52
N SER A 65 3.78 -31.96 -16.10
CA SER A 65 4.97 -32.60 -16.66
C SER A 65 5.60 -31.79 -17.80
N THR A 66 4.80 -30.96 -18.48
CA THR A 66 5.26 -30.12 -19.58
C THR A 66 5.53 -28.66 -19.20
N SER A 67 5.32 -28.27 -17.93
CA SER A 67 5.42 -26.87 -17.48
C SER A 67 6.82 -26.27 -17.62
N SER A 68 7.87 -27.10 -17.65
CA SER A 68 9.27 -26.69 -17.82
C SER A 68 9.71 -26.58 -19.29
N PHE A 69 8.89 -27.00 -20.26
CA PHE A 69 9.25 -26.84 -21.67
C PHE A 69 9.02 -25.38 -22.09
N CYS A 70 10.07 -24.78 -22.65
CA CYS A 70 10.01 -23.43 -23.20
C CYS A 70 9.16 -23.42 -24.47
N CYS A 71 7.88 -23.11 -24.36
CA CYS A 71 7.07 -22.74 -25.52
C CYS A 71 7.39 -21.29 -25.92
N HIS A 72 7.48 -21.01 -27.22
CA HIS A 72 7.66 -19.65 -27.71
C HIS A 72 6.56 -18.72 -27.15
N PRO A 73 6.92 -17.59 -26.51
CA PRO A 73 5.96 -16.72 -25.82
C PRO A 73 5.28 -15.80 -26.83
N THR A 74 4.43 -16.34 -27.71
CA THR A 74 3.82 -15.53 -28.77
C THR A 74 2.46 -14.94 -28.40
N LEU A 75 1.87 -15.28 -27.26
CA LEU A 75 0.50 -14.85 -26.91
C LEU A 75 0.28 -14.55 -25.41
N ILE A 76 1.33 -14.19 -24.67
CA ILE A 76 1.19 -13.82 -23.25
C ILE A 76 0.59 -12.40 -23.15
N PRO A 77 -0.52 -12.21 -22.42
CA PRO A 77 -1.02 -10.88 -22.10
C PRO A 77 0.06 -10.00 -21.48
N TRP A 78 0.21 -8.77 -21.96
CA TRP A 78 1.18 -7.82 -21.39
C TRP A 78 0.91 -7.57 -19.89
N THR A 79 -0.33 -7.74 -19.43
CA THR A 79 -0.73 -7.64 -18.02
C THR A 79 -0.06 -8.68 -17.13
N ASP A 80 0.36 -9.82 -17.68
CA ASP A 80 1.04 -10.88 -16.92
C ASP A 80 2.44 -10.43 -16.48
N PHE A 81 3.00 -9.39 -17.11
CA PHE A 81 4.24 -8.76 -16.67
C PHE A 81 4.04 -7.79 -15.50
N PHE A 82 2.81 -7.38 -15.16
CA PHE A 82 2.58 -6.43 -14.07
C PHE A 82 3.12 -6.87 -12.70
N PRO A 83 2.95 -8.13 -12.25
CA PRO A 83 3.53 -8.57 -10.99
C PRO A 83 5.06 -8.45 -10.99
N LEU A 84 5.70 -8.79 -12.11
CA LEU A 84 7.16 -8.67 -12.28
C LEU A 84 7.60 -7.21 -12.23
N LEU A 85 6.93 -6.33 -12.99
CA LEU A 85 7.21 -4.89 -13.00
C LEU A 85 7.01 -4.26 -11.63
N LYS A 86 5.91 -4.60 -10.94
CA LYS A 86 5.61 -4.09 -9.60
C LYS A 86 6.68 -4.53 -8.59
N SER A 87 7.09 -5.80 -8.64
CA SER A 87 8.17 -6.32 -7.81
C SER A 87 9.49 -5.60 -8.09
N HIS A 88 9.86 -5.45 -9.37
CA HIS A 88 11.08 -4.77 -9.77
C HIS A 88 11.12 -3.30 -9.31
N ILE A 89 10.04 -2.55 -9.54
CA ILE A 89 9.91 -1.15 -9.11
C ILE A 89 9.99 -1.04 -7.58
N SER A 90 9.29 -1.93 -6.86
CA SER A 90 9.36 -1.96 -5.39
C SER A 90 10.80 -2.15 -4.91
N ASN A 91 11.56 -3.07 -5.53
CA ASN A 91 12.94 -3.33 -5.18
C ASN A 91 13.85 -2.13 -5.49
N LEU A 92 13.66 -1.45 -6.62
CA LEU A 92 14.39 -0.23 -6.94
C LEU A 92 14.17 0.85 -5.87
N TRP A 93 12.92 1.07 -5.46
CA TRP A 93 12.58 2.01 -4.40
C TRP A 93 13.21 1.63 -3.06
N HIS A 94 13.10 0.36 -2.64
CA HIS A 94 13.74 -0.12 -1.40
C HIS A 94 15.25 0.08 -1.42
N ASN A 95 15.91 -0.27 -2.53
CA ASN A 95 17.35 -0.08 -2.69
C ASN A 95 17.72 1.40 -2.62
N GLN A 96 16.98 2.27 -3.31
CA GLN A 96 17.22 3.71 -3.24
C GLN A 96 17.09 4.21 -1.81
N TRP A 97 16.00 3.87 -1.11
CA TRP A 97 15.74 4.30 0.27
C TRP A 97 16.84 3.90 1.25
N ASN A 98 17.26 2.63 1.20
CA ASN A 98 18.27 2.07 2.08
C ASN A 98 19.67 2.66 1.82
N ASN A 99 19.93 3.10 0.58
CA ASN A 99 21.20 3.70 0.19
C ASN A 99 21.24 5.24 0.33
N LEU A 100 20.15 5.89 0.75
CA LEU A 100 20.18 7.32 1.07
C LEU A 100 21.09 7.60 2.26
N ALA A 101 21.78 8.75 2.25
CA ALA A 101 22.68 9.15 3.32
C ALA A 101 22.02 9.04 4.72
N PRO A 102 22.78 8.69 5.77
CA PRO A 102 22.23 8.49 7.12
C PRO A 102 21.47 9.71 7.67
N ASN A 103 21.90 10.92 7.30
CA ASN A 103 21.30 12.19 7.70
C ASN A 103 20.16 12.66 6.78
N TYR A 104 19.77 11.88 5.76
CA TYR A 104 18.66 12.23 4.89
C TYR A 104 17.32 11.87 5.53
N ALA A 105 16.43 12.87 5.66
CA ALA A 105 15.08 12.73 6.22
C ALA A 105 15.03 11.92 7.56
N PRO A 106 15.89 12.24 8.55
CA PRO A 106 16.06 11.40 9.75
C PRO A 106 14.77 11.29 10.56
N TRP A 107 13.97 12.36 10.59
CA TRP A 107 12.66 12.39 11.24
C TRP A 107 11.70 11.33 10.67
N TYR A 108 11.52 11.33 9.35
CA TYR A 108 10.62 10.38 8.71
C TYR A 108 11.18 8.95 8.74
N LYS A 109 12.50 8.77 8.58
CA LYS A 109 13.15 7.45 8.72
C LYS A 109 12.94 6.84 10.12
N ASN A 110 12.90 7.67 11.17
CA ASN A 110 12.57 7.20 12.51
C ASN A 110 11.13 6.67 12.61
N ILE A 111 10.18 7.29 11.91
CA ILE A 111 8.76 6.91 11.93
C ILE A 111 8.46 5.74 10.98
N SER A 112 9.10 5.71 9.81
CA SER A 112 8.92 4.72 8.75
C SER A 112 10.30 4.28 8.23
N PRO A 113 10.95 3.31 8.88
CA PRO A 113 12.33 2.91 8.53
C PRO A 113 12.43 2.26 7.15
N SER A 114 11.37 1.61 6.68
CA SER A 114 11.26 1.05 5.33
C SER A 114 10.20 1.77 4.51
N ILE A 115 10.29 1.67 3.19
CA ILE A 115 9.22 2.08 2.27
C ILE A 115 8.03 1.13 2.46
N PRO A 116 6.83 1.62 2.82
CA PRO A 116 5.65 0.78 2.89
C PRO A 116 5.10 0.51 1.48
N SER A 117 4.50 -0.67 1.28
CA SER A 117 3.84 -1.07 0.03
C SER A 117 2.55 -0.29 -0.25
N HIS A 118 1.98 0.31 0.79
CA HIS A 118 0.76 1.10 0.76
C HIS A 118 0.95 2.39 1.55
N PRO A 119 0.18 3.45 1.25
CA PRO A 119 0.20 4.65 2.08
C PRO A 119 -0.21 4.32 3.52
N TRP A 120 0.27 5.10 4.49
CA TRP A 120 0.01 4.86 5.90
C TRP A 120 -1.48 4.89 6.30
N PHE A 121 -2.31 5.57 5.50
CA PHE A 121 -3.75 5.66 5.68
C PHE A 121 -4.53 4.59 4.91
N HIS A 122 -3.85 3.60 4.33
CA HIS A 122 -4.51 2.50 3.62
C HIS A 122 -5.52 1.79 4.53
N ASN A 123 -6.74 1.59 4.04
CA ASN A 123 -7.87 1.05 4.79
C ASN A 123 -8.32 1.88 6.02
N LEU A 124 -7.84 3.12 6.18
CA LEU A 124 -8.34 4.03 7.23
C LEU A 124 -9.41 4.97 6.65
N LYS A 125 -10.54 5.08 7.34
CA LYS A 125 -11.62 6.00 6.99
C LYS A 125 -11.31 7.41 7.50
N LEU A 126 -10.37 8.09 6.85
CA LEU A 126 -9.94 9.45 7.18
C LEU A 126 -10.32 10.43 6.06
N ASN A 127 -10.71 11.65 6.41
CA ASN A 127 -10.92 12.69 5.41
C ASN A 127 -9.57 13.26 4.90
N ARG A 128 -9.60 13.93 3.74
CA ARG A 128 -8.39 14.48 3.11
C ARG A 128 -7.62 15.46 4.01
N ASN A 129 -8.32 16.26 4.80
CA ASN A 129 -7.69 17.24 5.68
C ASN A 129 -6.88 16.55 6.77
N MET A 130 -7.44 15.52 7.41
CA MET A 130 -6.76 14.73 8.43
C MET A 130 -5.54 13.99 7.86
N ILE A 131 -5.69 13.38 6.69
CA ILE A 131 -4.57 12.72 6.00
C ILE A 131 -3.45 13.73 5.75
N THR A 132 -3.78 14.94 5.30
CA THR A 132 -2.80 15.98 5.02
C THR A 132 -2.10 16.47 6.29
N SER A 133 -2.86 16.82 7.33
CA SER A 133 -2.32 17.32 8.60
C SER A 133 -1.43 16.28 9.29
N PHE A 134 -1.87 15.02 9.36
CA PHE A 134 -1.07 13.98 9.98
C PHE A 134 0.16 13.60 9.13
N SER A 135 0.04 13.59 7.79
CA SER A 135 1.21 13.38 6.92
C SER A 135 2.25 14.47 7.14
N ARG A 136 1.85 15.74 7.27
CA ARG A 136 2.75 16.85 7.58
C ARG A 136 3.49 16.62 8.90
N LEU A 137 2.79 16.21 9.97
CA LEU A 137 3.42 15.82 11.24
C LEU A 137 4.42 14.67 11.06
N ARG A 138 4.05 13.63 10.31
CA ARG A 138 4.94 12.50 10.01
C ARG A 138 6.18 12.92 9.22
N PHE A 139 6.10 13.91 8.35
CA PHE A 139 7.26 14.46 7.64
C PHE A 139 8.04 15.49 8.46
N GLY A 140 7.54 15.90 9.63
CA GLY A 140 8.14 16.94 10.46
C GLY A 140 7.88 18.36 9.94
N HIS A 141 6.96 18.49 8.98
CA HIS A 141 6.55 19.77 8.41
C HIS A 141 5.46 20.39 9.27
N THR A 142 5.78 21.47 9.98
CA THR A 142 4.83 22.16 10.87
C THR A 142 4.92 23.67 10.67
N LEU A 143 3.99 24.41 11.27
CA LEU A 143 4.10 25.87 11.38
C LEU A 143 4.70 26.31 12.73
N LEU A 144 5.28 25.37 13.48
CA LEU A 144 5.95 25.68 14.74
C LEU A 144 7.15 26.60 14.50
N PRO A 145 7.50 27.48 15.45
CA PRO A 145 8.56 28.47 15.30
C PRO A 145 9.88 27.90 14.75
N SER A 146 10.32 26.74 15.22
CA SER A 146 11.57 26.12 14.75
C SER A 146 11.58 25.74 13.26
N HIS A 147 10.46 25.25 12.73
CA HIS A 147 10.34 24.88 11.32
C HIS A 147 10.08 26.13 10.46
N SER A 148 9.20 27.03 10.91
CA SER A 148 8.92 28.29 10.23
C SER A 148 10.16 29.19 10.12
N TYR A 149 11.02 29.21 11.15
CA TYR A 149 12.30 29.92 11.12
C TYR A 149 13.24 29.38 10.02
N LYS A 150 13.32 28.06 9.82
CA LYS A 150 14.11 27.44 8.74
C LYS A 150 13.61 27.83 7.34
N LEU A 151 12.32 28.17 7.23
CA LEU A 151 11.69 28.63 6.00
C LEU A 151 11.74 30.15 5.84
N SER A 152 12.39 30.88 6.76
CA SER A 152 12.41 32.34 6.82
C SER A 152 11.01 32.97 6.92
N LEU A 153 10.06 32.26 7.55
CA LEU A 153 8.69 32.72 7.81
C LEU A 153 8.49 33.25 9.23
N ASN A 154 9.48 33.08 10.10
CA ASN A 154 9.45 33.55 11.48
C ASN A 154 10.83 34.09 11.86
N ASP A 155 10.90 35.07 12.75
CA ASP A 155 12.15 35.73 13.14
C ASP A 155 12.96 34.92 14.17
N SER A 156 12.33 33.95 14.84
CA SER A 156 12.94 33.16 15.90
C SER A 156 12.44 31.71 15.94
N PRO A 157 13.29 30.73 16.27
CA PRO A 157 12.88 29.34 16.46
C PRO A 157 12.28 29.06 17.86
N LEU A 158 12.21 30.07 18.72
CA LEU A 158 11.90 29.90 20.15
C LEU A 158 10.39 29.77 20.42
N CYS A 159 10.07 29.14 21.56
CA CYS A 159 8.70 29.03 22.03
C CYS A 159 8.19 30.37 22.54
N MET A 160 7.03 30.82 22.03
CA MET A 160 6.39 32.07 22.47
C MET A 160 5.43 31.85 23.66
N LEU A 161 5.19 30.61 24.05
CA LEU A 161 4.24 30.29 25.12
C LEU A 161 4.81 30.66 26.49
N HIS A 162 6.12 30.53 26.69
CA HIS A 162 6.78 30.82 27.96
C HIS A 162 8.00 31.72 27.71
N ALA A 163 7.86 33.00 28.06
CA ALA A 163 8.87 34.01 27.77
C ALA A 163 10.11 33.93 28.67
N HIS A 164 10.02 33.22 29.80
CA HIS A 164 11.05 33.20 30.83
C HIS A 164 12.06 32.04 30.70
N ASP A 165 11.83 31.10 29.78
CA ASP A 165 12.72 29.96 29.53
C ASP A 165 12.82 29.67 28.02
N PRO A 166 13.76 30.31 27.30
CA PRO A 166 13.82 30.25 25.84
C PRO A 166 14.23 28.85 25.36
N MET A 167 13.25 28.07 24.92
CA MET A 167 13.46 26.76 24.29
C MET A 167 13.11 26.78 22.81
N ILE A 168 13.81 25.97 22.00
CA ILE A 168 13.45 25.74 20.59
C ILE A 168 12.05 25.10 20.54
N CYS A 169 11.15 25.68 19.75
CA CYS A 169 9.78 25.20 19.63
C CYS A 169 9.64 24.29 18.42
N ASP A 170 9.93 23.00 18.61
CA ASP A 170 9.72 21.93 17.65
C ASP A 170 8.65 20.94 18.15
N ILE A 171 8.40 19.89 17.36
CA ILE A 171 7.43 18.84 17.69
C ILE A 171 7.78 18.18 19.04
N SER A 172 9.07 17.97 19.33
CA SER A 172 9.53 17.35 20.58
C SER A 172 9.23 18.25 21.78
N HIS A 173 9.51 19.55 21.66
CA HIS A 173 9.19 20.52 22.70
C HIS A 173 7.69 20.52 23.00
N ILE A 174 6.85 20.62 21.97
CA ILE A 174 5.40 20.65 22.12
C ILE A 174 4.85 19.33 22.71
N LEU A 175 5.35 18.17 22.25
CA LEU A 175 4.91 16.86 22.74
C LEU A 175 5.41 16.49 24.12
N TYR A 176 6.58 16.96 24.58
CA TYR A 176 7.19 16.41 25.79
C TYR A 176 7.64 17.45 26.81
N HIS A 177 8.05 18.63 26.39
CA HIS A 177 8.82 19.55 27.26
C HIS A 177 8.07 20.83 27.63
N CYS A 178 7.12 21.28 26.80
CA CYS A 178 6.46 22.56 27.02
C CYS A 178 5.69 22.55 28.36
N PRO A 179 6.02 23.45 29.32
CA PRO A 179 5.40 23.46 30.64
C PRO A 179 3.93 23.90 30.60
N LEU A 180 3.57 24.78 29.66
CA LEU A 180 2.19 25.28 29.54
C LEU A 180 1.23 24.29 28.87
N LEU A 181 1.75 23.22 28.24
CA LEU A 181 0.94 22.19 27.59
C LEU A 181 0.79 20.91 28.43
N VAL A 182 1.22 20.92 29.71
CA VAL A 182 1.12 19.76 30.60
C VAL A 182 -0.31 19.20 30.67
N PRO A 183 -1.37 20.00 30.90
CA PRO A 183 -2.73 19.45 31.01
C PRO A 183 -3.21 18.78 29.71
N GLN A 184 -3.00 19.42 28.56
CA GLN A 184 -3.39 18.91 27.25
C GLN A 184 -2.58 17.65 26.89
N ARG A 185 -1.28 17.65 27.20
CA ARG A 185 -0.40 16.50 26.99
C ARG A 185 -0.80 15.31 27.84
N ASN A 186 -1.15 15.52 29.11
CA ASN A 186 -1.62 14.44 29.97
C ASN A 186 -2.90 13.77 29.43
N SER A 187 -3.85 14.57 28.92
CA SER A 187 -5.05 14.04 28.26
C SER A 187 -4.71 13.25 27.00
N LEU A 188 -3.80 13.75 26.16
CA LEU A 188 -3.33 13.06 24.97
C LEU A 188 -2.64 11.73 25.34
N PHE A 189 -1.73 11.74 26.30
CA PHE A 189 -0.98 10.55 26.72
C PHE A 189 -1.85 9.52 27.43
N ALA A 190 -2.85 9.95 28.21
CA ALA A 190 -3.83 9.04 28.78
C ALA A 190 -4.61 8.29 27.69
N LEU A 191 -4.99 8.99 26.60
CA LEU A 191 -5.65 8.37 25.44
C LEU A 191 -4.69 7.43 24.69
N ILE A 192 -3.44 7.81 24.45
CA ILE A 192 -2.47 6.95 23.77
C ILE A 192 -2.18 5.69 24.60
N HIS A 193 -2.02 5.85 25.90
CA HIS A 193 -1.79 4.75 26.85
C HIS A 193 -2.99 3.79 26.92
N SER A 194 -4.23 4.29 26.82
CA SER A 194 -5.41 3.41 26.82
C SER A 194 -5.47 2.46 25.61
N PHE A 195 -4.76 2.78 24.54
CA PHE A 195 -4.57 1.92 23.36
C PHE A 195 -3.28 1.09 23.41
N ASN A 196 -2.55 1.06 24.53
CA ASN A 196 -1.27 0.36 24.71
C ASN A 196 -0.19 0.76 23.69
N VAL A 197 -0.19 2.01 23.24
CA VAL A 197 0.86 2.54 22.35
C VAL A 197 1.97 3.16 23.20
N PRO A 198 3.25 2.81 22.99
CA PRO A 198 4.37 3.44 23.68
C PRO A 198 4.41 4.96 23.45
N LEU A 199 4.82 5.72 24.47
CA LEU A 199 4.82 7.18 24.46
C LEU A 199 6.06 7.80 23.80
N ASP A 200 6.66 7.10 22.83
CA ASP A 200 7.75 7.62 22.01
C ASP A 200 7.23 8.15 20.67
N THR A 201 7.98 9.07 20.08
CA THR A 201 7.59 9.78 18.86
C THR A 201 7.35 8.84 17.68
N GLN A 202 8.13 7.77 17.57
CA GLN A 202 8.00 6.81 16.48
C GLN A 202 6.66 6.08 16.62
N SER A 203 6.41 5.45 17.77
CA SER A 203 5.19 4.70 18.04
C SER A 203 3.92 5.54 17.87
N ILE A 204 3.94 6.77 18.39
CA ILE A 204 2.81 7.71 18.31
C ILE A 204 2.50 8.08 16.85
N LEU A 205 3.52 8.47 16.07
CA LEU A 205 3.32 8.95 14.69
C LEU A 205 3.20 7.83 13.65
N SER A 206 3.58 6.60 13.99
CA SER A 206 3.33 5.41 13.17
C SER A 206 1.97 4.76 13.43
N SER A 207 1.28 5.15 14.51
CA SER A 207 0.02 4.52 14.94
C SER A 207 -1.10 4.64 13.88
N PRO A 208 -1.75 3.53 13.49
CA PRO A 208 -2.91 3.56 12.58
C PRO A 208 -4.24 3.85 13.31
N ILE A 209 -4.20 4.14 14.62
CA ILE A 209 -5.40 4.28 15.46
C ILE A 209 -6.02 5.66 15.25
N ILE A 210 -7.23 5.68 14.67
CA ILE A 210 -7.94 6.93 14.31
C ILE A 210 -8.09 7.90 15.49
N PRO A 211 -8.53 7.47 16.70
CA PRO A 211 -8.58 8.36 17.87
C PRO A 211 -7.25 9.05 18.19
N ILE A 212 -6.12 8.33 18.12
CA ILE A 212 -4.79 8.89 18.36
C ILE A 212 -4.46 9.94 17.30
N ILE A 213 -4.71 9.61 16.02
CA ILE A 213 -4.48 10.52 14.90
C ILE A 213 -5.31 11.80 15.05
N THR A 214 -6.60 11.68 15.40
CA THR A 214 -7.48 12.84 15.62
C THR A 214 -6.99 13.73 16.75
N SER A 215 -6.62 13.14 17.89
CA SER A 215 -6.16 13.88 19.06
C SER A 215 -4.82 14.58 18.80
N LEU A 216 -3.91 13.95 18.05
CA LEU A 216 -2.66 14.57 17.63
C LEU A 216 -2.89 15.75 16.70
N ILE A 217 -3.74 15.61 15.69
CA ILE A 217 -4.06 16.72 14.78
C ILE A 217 -4.65 17.89 15.56
N PHE A 218 -5.56 17.62 16.51
CA PHE A 218 -6.15 18.66 17.36
C PHE A 218 -5.13 19.30 18.31
N PHE A 219 -4.18 18.52 18.84
CA PHE A 219 -3.14 19.04 19.74
C PHE A 219 -2.17 20.01 19.04
N PHE A 220 -1.96 19.87 17.73
CA PHE A 220 -1.03 20.69 16.94
C PHE A 220 -1.69 21.84 16.16
N ASN A 221 -3.02 21.92 16.12
CA ASN A 221 -3.77 23.01 15.47
C ASN A 221 -4.31 23.98 16.53
#